data_AF-A0A9D8N8D4-F1
#
_entry.id   AF-A0A9D8N8D4-F1
#
_cell.length_a   1.000
_cell.length_b   1.000
_cell.length_c   1.000
_cell.angle_alpha   90.00
_cell.angle_beta   90.00
_cell.angle_gamma   90.00
#
_symmetry.space_group_name_H-M   'P 1'
#
loop_
_entity.id
_entity.type
_entity.pdbx_description
1 polymer ?
#
loop_
_entity_poly.entity_id
_entity_poly.type
_entity_poly.pdbx_seq_one_letter_code
_entity_poly.pdbx_strand_id
1 'polypeptide(L)'
;MNDLKKNVAAAPFKKSDLIILAALVVSVAAAFLFTGKVSGEKFEVLVGSDKVLEYDLSDGTYLIYDDRVTYLGNDVFLIKAGGGTNELTVDRINKDAYVSHADCAGKQCTKMKLSSGSIVCAPHNLTVRFCDGVSRPLVG
;
A
#
# COMPACT_ATOMS: atom_id res chain seq x y z
N MET A 1 25.12 -52.51 -40.49
CA MET A 1 25.58 -51.37 -39.67
C MET A 1 25.97 -50.25 -40.61
N ASN A 2 25.17 -49.18 -40.72
CA ASN A 2 25.61 -47.80 -40.98
C ASN A 2 24.39 -46.92 -41.34
N ASP A 3 23.47 -46.77 -40.41
CA ASP A 3 22.51 -45.67 -40.41
C ASP A 3 22.63 -45.00 -39.05
N LEU A 4 23.34 -43.87 -38.98
CA LEU A 4 23.23 -42.84 -37.93
C LEU A 4 24.35 -41.80 -38.08
N LYS A 5 24.29 -40.95 -39.11
CA LYS A 5 24.84 -39.59 -39.04
C LYS A 5 23.92 -38.63 -39.79
N LYS A 6 22.72 -38.43 -39.25
CA LYS A 6 21.87 -37.30 -39.64
C LYS A 6 22.47 -36.07 -38.94
N ASN A 7 23.41 -35.41 -39.62
CA ASN A 7 23.90 -34.09 -39.19
C ASN A 7 22.69 -33.16 -39.16
N VAL A 8 22.21 -32.83 -37.96
CA VAL A 8 21.25 -31.73 -37.78
C VAL A 8 22.04 -30.47 -38.07
N ALA A 9 22.04 -30.05 -39.33
CA ALA A 9 22.59 -28.78 -39.73
C ALA A 9 21.81 -27.69 -38.99
N ALA A 10 22.48 -27.00 -38.07
CA ALA A 10 21.92 -25.82 -37.44
C ALA A 10 21.56 -24.84 -38.56
N ALA A 11 20.28 -24.49 -38.67
CA ALA A 11 19.84 -23.53 -39.67
C ALA A 11 20.58 -22.20 -39.42
N PRO A 12 21.17 -21.59 -40.46
CA PRO A 12 21.92 -20.35 -40.29
C PRO A 12 20.98 -19.23 -39.83
N PHE A 13 21.36 -18.58 -38.74
CA PHE A 13 20.57 -17.51 -38.12
C PHE A 13 20.33 -16.38 -39.13
N LYS A 14 19.07 -16.16 -39.50
CA LYS A 14 18.71 -15.12 -40.47
C LYS A 14 18.60 -13.78 -39.77
N LYS A 15 18.82 -12.69 -40.51
CA LYS A 15 18.66 -11.32 -39.96
C LYS A 15 17.24 -11.06 -39.43
N SER A 16 16.24 -11.76 -39.97
CA SER A 16 14.86 -11.77 -39.46
C SER A 16 14.75 -12.38 -38.06
N ASP A 17 15.55 -13.39 -37.75
CA ASP A 17 15.52 -14.10 -36.47
C ASP A 17 16.04 -13.19 -35.35
N LEU A 18 16.97 -12.28 -35.67
CA LEU A 18 17.45 -11.24 -34.76
C LEU A 18 16.36 -10.22 -34.43
N ILE A 19 15.55 -9.82 -35.43
CA ILE A 19 14.44 -8.88 -35.24
C ILE A 19 13.37 -9.51 -34.34
N ILE A 20 13.02 -10.78 -34.59
CA ILE A 20 12.04 -11.52 -33.77
C ILE A 20 12.55 -11.67 -32.34
N LEU A 21 13.82 -12.03 -32.16
CA LEU A 21 14.43 -12.14 -30.83
C LEU A 21 14.43 -10.80 -30.08
N ALA A 22 14.81 -9.71 -30.76
CA ALA A 22 14.81 -8.38 -30.17
C ALA A 22 13.39 -7.94 -29.77
N ALA A 23 12.40 -8.18 -30.63
CA ALA A 23 10.99 -7.87 -30.33
C ALA A 23 10.48 -8.68 -29.12
N LEU A 24 10.87 -9.96 -29.01
CA LEU A 24 10.51 -10.80 -27.87
C LEU A 24 11.12 -10.26 -26.57
N VAL A 25 12.42 -9.94 -26.56
CA VAL A 25 13.11 -9.39 -25.39
C VAL A 25 12.51 -8.05 -24.96
N VAL A 26 12.21 -7.17 -25.92
CA VAL A 26 11.56 -5.87 -25.65
C VAL A 26 10.15 -6.07 -25.08
N SER A 27 9.38 -7.04 -25.59
CA SER A 27 8.03 -7.31 -25.09
C SER A 27 8.04 -7.80 -23.63
N VAL A 28 8.99 -8.66 -23.27
CA VAL A 28 9.16 -9.14 -21.89
C VAL A 28 9.63 -8.00 -20.99
N ALA A 29 10.61 -7.20 -21.43
CA ALA A 29 11.08 -6.04 -20.67
C ALA A 29 9.98 -4.99 -20.46
N ALA A 30 9.14 -4.74 -21.47
CA ALA A 30 7.99 -3.85 -21.35
C ALA A 30 6.97 -4.37 -20.33
N ALA A 31 6.69 -5.69 -20.30
CA ALA A 31 5.81 -6.27 -19.30
C ALA A 31 6.33 -6.03 -17.86
N PHE A 32 7.64 -6.15 -17.64
CA PHE A 32 8.26 -5.83 -16.34
C PHE A 32 8.19 -4.35 -15.96
N LEU A 33 8.21 -3.43 -16.95
CA LEU A 33 8.03 -1.99 -16.70
C LEU A 33 6.59 -1.65 -16.27
N PHE A 34 5.59 -2.42 -16.69
CA PHE A 34 4.18 -2.19 -16.33
C PHE A 34 3.72 -2.94 -15.06
N THR A 35 4.53 -3.88 -14.53
CA THR A 35 4.23 -4.54 -13.23
C THR A 35 4.58 -3.69 -12.00
N GLY A 36 5.05 -2.45 -12.19
CA GLY A 36 5.45 -1.53 -11.13
C GLY A 36 4.31 -0.79 -10.45
N LYS A 37 3.31 -1.51 -9.92
CA LYS A 37 2.46 -1.00 -8.84
C LYS A 37 2.19 -2.14 -7.89
N VAL A 38 3.19 -2.41 -7.05
CA VAL A 38 2.98 -3.17 -5.81
C VAL A 38 1.81 -2.48 -5.12
N SER A 39 0.77 -3.25 -4.80
CA SER A 39 -0.38 -2.79 -4.00
C SER A 39 0.17 -1.97 -2.85
N GLY A 40 -0.01 -0.65 -2.93
CA GLY A 40 0.62 0.30 -2.02
C GLY A 40 0.21 -0.04 -0.61
N GLU A 41 1.11 0.15 0.34
CA GLU A 41 0.83 0.00 1.77
C GLU A 41 -0.13 1.12 2.19
N LYS A 42 -1.39 0.98 1.78
CA LYS A 42 -2.43 1.98 1.96
C LYS A 42 -3.19 1.68 3.21
N PHE A 43 -3.55 2.73 3.93
CA PHE A 43 -4.52 2.62 5.00
C PHE A 43 -5.68 3.55 4.76
N GLU A 44 -6.81 3.17 5.32
CA GLU A 44 -8.02 3.95 5.35
C GLU A 44 -8.40 4.29 6.79
N VAL A 45 -9.02 5.44 6.94
CA VAL A 45 -9.69 5.86 8.16
C VAL A 45 -11.18 5.81 7.93
N LEU A 46 -11.86 5.13 8.84
CA LEU A 46 -13.30 4.95 8.87
C LEU A 46 -13.86 5.65 10.11
N VAL A 47 -14.95 6.40 9.93
CA VAL A 47 -15.79 6.87 11.03
C VAL A 47 -17.12 6.15 10.91
N GLY A 48 -17.34 5.16 11.78
CA GLY A 48 -18.38 4.15 11.61
C GLY A 48 -18.12 3.28 10.39
N SER A 49 -18.99 3.40 9.39
CA SER A 49 -18.84 2.68 8.11
C SER A 49 -18.36 3.57 6.97
N ASP A 50 -18.19 4.88 7.23
CA ASP A 50 -17.82 5.85 6.19
C ASP A 50 -16.31 5.97 6.09
N LYS A 51 -15.76 5.81 4.88
CA LYS A 51 -14.37 6.12 4.58
C LYS A 51 -14.19 7.63 4.49
N VAL A 52 -13.39 8.19 5.41
CA VAL A 52 -13.15 9.64 5.51
C VAL A 52 -11.77 10.06 5.00
N LEU A 53 -10.78 9.16 5.08
CA LEU A 53 -9.41 9.38 4.61
C LEU A 53 -8.84 8.08 4.04
N GLU A 54 -8.08 8.19 2.96
CA GLU A 54 -7.16 7.15 2.47
C GLU A 54 -5.77 7.76 2.35
N TYR A 55 -4.75 6.99 2.75
CA TYR A 55 -3.36 7.44 2.74
C TYR A 55 -2.47 6.33 2.17
N ASP A 56 -1.55 6.69 1.27
CA ASP A 56 -0.54 5.80 0.72
C ASP A 56 0.81 6.03 1.41
N LEU A 57 1.25 5.03 2.20
CA LEU A 57 2.51 5.11 2.94
C LEU A 57 3.73 5.11 2.01
N SER A 58 3.57 4.69 0.75
CA SER A 58 4.67 4.51 -0.20
C SER A 58 5.19 5.86 -0.71
N ASP A 59 4.29 6.77 -1.05
CA ASP A 59 4.62 8.08 -1.63
C ASP A 59 4.16 9.27 -0.77
N GLY A 60 3.38 9.02 0.28
CA GLY A 60 2.84 10.05 1.16
C GLY A 60 1.64 10.80 0.58
N THR A 61 1.03 10.27 -0.48
CA THR A 61 -0.20 10.85 -1.04
C THR A 61 -1.40 10.45 -0.20
N TYR A 62 -2.42 11.33 -0.19
CA TYR A 62 -3.65 11.09 0.57
C TYR A 62 -4.88 11.66 -0.14
N LEU A 63 -6.04 11.08 0.17
CA LEU A 63 -7.34 11.49 -0.32
C LEU A 63 -8.28 11.68 0.87
N ILE A 64 -8.75 12.90 1.07
CA ILE A 64 -9.78 13.24 2.05
C ILE A 64 -11.14 13.18 1.35
N TYR A 65 -12.05 12.36 1.87
CA TYR A 65 -13.38 12.16 1.31
C TYR A 65 -14.47 12.95 2.06
N ASP A 66 -14.13 13.50 3.23
CA ASP A 66 -15.09 13.99 4.20
C ASP A 66 -14.55 15.19 4.99
N ASP A 67 -15.42 16.14 5.35
CA ASP A 67 -15.08 17.39 6.04
C ASP A 67 -14.72 17.20 7.52
N ARG A 68 -14.98 16.01 8.08
CA ARG A 68 -14.53 15.59 9.40
C ARG A 68 -13.02 15.53 9.52
N VAL A 69 -12.29 15.48 8.40
CA VAL A 69 -10.83 15.37 8.37
C VAL A 69 -10.21 16.72 8.02
N THR A 70 -9.24 17.15 8.83
CA THR A 70 -8.46 18.36 8.58
C THR A 70 -6.97 18.01 8.58
N TYR A 71 -6.26 18.33 7.50
CA TYR A 71 -4.81 18.18 7.45
C TYR A 71 -4.14 19.33 8.22
N LEU A 72 -3.33 19.00 9.22
CA LEU A 72 -2.63 19.97 10.06
C LEU A 72 -1.19 20.24 9.59
N GLY A 73 -0.70 19.50 8.59
CA GLY A 73 0.70 19.54 8.13
C GLY A 73 1.54 18.43 8.76
N ASN A 74 2.72 18.18 8.19
CA ASN A 74 3.69 17.18 8.67
C ASN A 74 3.08 15.78 8.87
N ASP A 75 2.23 15.36 7.93
CA ASP A 75 1.53 14.07 7.96
C ASP A 75 0.67 13.85 9.22
N VAL A 76 0.14 14.95 9.76
CA VAL A 76 -0.80 14.96 10.87
C VAL A 76 -2.21 15.33 10.39
N PHE A 77 -3.20 14.54 10.80
CA PHE A 77 -4.61 14.71 10.47
C PHE A 77 -5.45 14.80 11.73
N LEU A 78 -6.28 15.82 11.83
CA LEU A 78 -7.33 15.91 12.85
C LEU A 78 -8.61 15.30 12.30
N ILE A 79 -9.18 14.33 13.01
CA ILE A 79 -10.40 13.63 12.63
C ILE A 79 -11.46 13.88 13.70
N LYS A 80 -12.61 14.44 13.29
CA LYS A 80 -13.79 14.64 14.15
C LYS A 80 -14.69 13.42 14.06
N ALA A 81 -14.92 12.75 15.18
CA ALA A 81 -15.67 11.50 15.20
C ALA A 81 -16.37 11.29 16.55
N GLY A 82 -17.63 10.83 16.53
CA GLY A 82 -18.41 10.55 17.75
C GLY A 82 -18.56 11.72 18.74
N GLY A 83 -18.51 12.96 18.26
CA GLY A 83 -18.56 14.16 19.11
C GLY A 83 -17.23 14.57 19.75
N GLY A 84 -16.15 13.84 19.47
CA GLY A 84 -14.79 14.14 19.92
C GLY A 84 -13.81 14.26 18.74
N THR A 85 -12.53 14.19 19.07
CA THR A 85 -11.42 14.38 18.13
C THR A 85 -10.31 13.35 18.32
N ASN A 86 -9.66 13.00 17.22
CA ASN A 86 -8.45 12.20 17.17
C ASN A 86 -7.44 12.88 16.27
N GLU A 87 -6.21 13.02 16.75
CA GLU A 87 -5.08 13.45 15.95
C GLU A 87 -4.30 12.21 15.51
N LEU A 88 -4.30 11.93 14.22
CA LEU A 88 -3.60 10.83 13.59
C LEU A 88 -2.29 11.33 13.01
N THR A 89 -1.17 10.75 13.43
CA THR A 89 0.16 11.01 12.89
C THR A 89 0.59 9.82 12.04
N VAL A 90 1.12 10.11 10.86
CA VAL A 90 1.70 9.10 9.97
C VAL A 90 3.23 9.16 10.05
N ASP A 91 3.84 8.00 10.31
CA ASP A 91 5.29 7.82 10.28
C ASP A 91 5.68 7.17 8.95
N ARG A 92 6.10 8.00 8.01
CA ARG A 92 6.51 7.54 6.67
C ARG A 92 7.80 6.73 6.66
N ILE A 93 8.68 6.93 7.66
CA ILE A 93 9.96 6.21 7.73
C ILE A 93 9.67 4.76 8.13
N ASN A 94 8.85 4.57 9.16
CA ASN A 94 8.49 3.25 9.67
C ASN A 94 7.28 2.63 8.97
N LYS A 95 6.66 3.35 8.01
CA LYS A 95 5.45 2.92 7.29
C LYS A 95 4.34 2.53 8.26
N ASP A 96 4.06 3.43 9.19
CA ASP A 96 3.13 3.22 10.30
C ASP A 96 2.24 4.47 10.48
N ALA A 97 1.20 4.32 11.28
CA ALA A 97 0.37 5.42 11.73
C ALA A 97 -0.04 5.17 13.18
N TYR A 98 -0.30 6.24 13.93
CA TYR A 98 -0.76 6.16 15.31
C TYR A 98 -1.53 7.41 15.70
N VAL A 99 -2.38 7.30 16.71
CA VAL A 99 -3.13 8.45 17.24
C VAL A 99 -2.25 9.13 18.29
N SER A 100 -1.72 10.32 17.97
CA SER A 100 -0.90 11.13 18.88
C SER A 100 -1.73 11.71 20.03
N HIS A 101 -2.97 12.12 19.73
CA HIS A 101 -3.88 12.71 20.69
C HIS A 101 -5.33 12.25 20.46
N ALA A 102 -6.08 12.07 21.54
CA ALA A 102 -7.52 11.88 21.49
C ALA A 102 -8.18 12.40 22.78
N ASP A 103 -9.37 12.96 22.65
CA ASP A 103 -10.21 13.39 23.78
C ASP A 103 -11.15 12.28 24.29
N CYS A 104 -10.96 11.03 23.83
CA CYS A 104 -11.75 9.89 24.28
C CYS A 104 -11.45 9.49 25.72
N ALA A 105 -12.49 9.00 26.41
CA ALA A 105 -12.33 8.38 27.72
C ALA A 105 -11.39 7.16 27.64
N GLY A 106 -10.38 7.12 28.52
CA GLY A 106 -9.45 6.00 28.65
C GLY A 106 -8.27 5.99 27.67
N LYS A 107 -8.28 6.80 26.60
CA LYS A 107 -7.15 7.01 25.67
C LYS A 107 -6.48 5.72 25.16
N GLN A 108 -7.23 4.65 24.97
CA GLN A 108 -6.66 3.37 24.54
C GLN A 108 -6.12 3.43 23.10
N CYS A 109 -6.80 4.16 22.22
CA CYS A 109 -6.38 4.34 20.83
C CYS A 109 -4.98 4.98 20.69
N THR A 110 -4.53 5.81 21.65
CA THR A 110 -3.21 6.45 21.61
C THR A 110 -2.06 5.50 21.95
N LYS A 111 -2.38 4.28 22.40
CA LYS A 111 -1.41 3.23 22.72
C LYS A 111 -1.28 2.20 21.59
N MET A 112 -2.06 2.36 20.53
CA MET A 112 -2.11 1.45 19.40
C MET A 112 -1.29 2.01 18.24
N LYS A 113 -0.76 1.10 17.43
CA LYS A 113 -0.08 1.42 16.17
C LYS A 113 -0.75 0.65 15.04
N LEU A 114 -0.81 1.25 13.86
CA LEU A 114 -1.39 0.61 12.69
C LEU A 114 -0.62 -0.67 12.32
N SER A 115 0.71 -0.67 12.49
CA SER A 115 1.59 -1.83 12.32
C SER A 115 1.20 -3.05 13.16
N SER A 116 0.47 -2.86 14.28
CA SER A 116 -0.05 -3.95 15.12
C SER A 116 -1.36 -4.56 14.62
N GLY A 117 -1.96 -4.00 13.57
CA GLY A 117 -3.16 -4.49 12.91
C GLY A 117 -4.13 -3.37 12.53
N SER A 118 -4.82 -2.82 13.53
CA SER A 118 -5.74 -1.68 13.34
C SER A 118 -5.75 -0.81 14.59
N ILE A 119 -6.07 0.47 14.41
CA ILE A 119 -6.29 1.40 15.52
C ILE A 119 -7.79 1.59 15.65
N VAL A 120 -8.32 1.40 16.85
CA VAL A 120 -9.75 1.54 17.12
C VAL A 120 -9.96 2.51 18.27
N CYS A 121 -10.75 3.56 18.02
CA CYS A 121 -11.26 4.44 19.07
C CYS A 121 -12.77 4.23 19.18
N ALA A 122 -13.19 3.26 20.00
CA ALA A 122 -14.59 2.90 20.17
C ALA A 122 -15.48 4.09 20.61
N PRO A 123 -15.08 4.96 21.57
CA PRO A 123 -15.92 6.10 21.96
C PRO A 123 -16.19 7.09 20.82
N HIS A 124 -15.25 7.23 19.88
CA HIS A 124 -15.39 8.13 18.73
C HIS A 124 -15.87 7.41 17.47
N ASN A 125 -16.12 6.10 17.53
CA ASN A 125 -16.45 5.27 16.38
C ASN A 125 -15.41 5.39 15.24
N LEU A 126 -14.12 5.51 15.58
CA LEU A 126 -13.03 5.65 14.61
C LEU A 126 -12.29 4.32 14.45
N THR A 127 -12.01 3.93 13.20
CA THR A 127 -11.14 2.80 12.87
C THR A 127 -10.10 3.21 11.84
N VAL A 128 -8.84 2.84 12.04
CA VAL A 128 -7.76 2.97 11.05
C VAL A 128 -7.25 1.57 10.73
N ARG A 129 -7.20 1.20 9.44
CA ARG A 129 -6.78 -0.14 9.01
C ARG A 129 -6.15 -0.09 7.62
N PHE A 130 -5.33 -1.09 7.30
CA PHE A 130 -4.84 -1.29 5.93
C PHE A 130 -5.99 -1.65 4.97
N CYS A 131 -5.99 -1.08 3.75
CA CYS A 131 -7.04 -1.29 2.75
C CYS A 131 -7.14 -2.74 2.27
N ASP A 132 -6.08 -3.52 2.43
CA ASP A 132 -5.91 -4.81 1.74
C ASP A 132 -6.03 -6.01 2.70
N GLY A 133 -6.41 -5.78 3.96
CA GLY A 133 -6.47 -6.84 4.98
C GLY A 133 -5.13 -7.53 5.25
N VAL A 134 -4.01 -6.96 4.78
CA VAL A 134 -2.66 -7.46 5.02
C VAL A 134 -2.30 -7.18 6.48
N SER A 135 -2.69 -8.11 7.35
CA SER A 135 -2.09 -8.27 8.67
C SER A 135 -0.60 -8.54 8.45
N ARG A 136 0.25 -7.52 8.61
CA ARG A 136 1.69 -7.76 8.67
C ARG A 136 1.94 -8.71 9.84
N PRO A 137 2.70 -9.80 9.66
CA PRO A 137 3.06 -10.65 10.79
C PRO A 137 3.80 -9.79 11.82
N LEU A 138 3.39 -9.89 13.09
CA LEU A 138 4.11 -9.31 14.22
C LEU A 138 5.48 -9.97 14.28
N VAL A 139 6.50 -9.31 13.74
CA VAL A 139 7.88 -9.73 13.98
C VAL A 139 8.26 -9.12 15.32
N GLY A 140 8.20 -9.96 16.36
CA GLY A 140 8.67 -9.65 17.71
C GLY A 140 10.19 -9.60 17.79
#